data_AF-A0A975GUA0-F1
#
_entry.id   AF-A0A975GUA0-F1
#
_cell.length_a   1.000
_cell.length_b   1.000
_cell.length_c   1.000
_cell.angle_alpha   90.00
_cell.angle_beta   90.00
_cell.angle_gamma   90.00
#
_symmetry.space_group_name_H-M   'P 1'
#
loop_
_entity.id
_entity.type
_entity.pdbx_description
1 polymer ?
#
loop_
_entity_poly.entity_id
_entity_poly.type
_entity_poly.pdbx_seq_one_letter_code
_entity_poly.pdbx_strand_id
1 'polypeptide(L)' 'MVTENLLSELFRKRIEKLAIEKHLTDAEKERIIRVFKEAMTNRFMDAHQICQQLGSEDTV' A
#
# COMPACT_ATOMS: atom_id res chain seq x y z
N MET A 1 19.00 -7.51 8.44
CA MET A 1 17.90 -6.60 8.03
C MET A 1 16.75 -6.68 9.03
N VAL A 2 16.94 -6.24 10.28
CA VAL A 2 15.88 -6.29 11.32
C VAL A 2 14.93 -5.09 11.23
N THR A 3 15.46 -3.95 10.80
CA THR A 3 14.74 -2.67 10.70
C THR A 3 13.76 -2.57 9.54
N GLU A 4 14.08 -3.16 8.38
CA GLU A 4 13.15 -3.22 7.24
C GLU A 4 11.90 -4.05 7.55
N ASN A 5 12.04 -5.06 8.40
CA ASN A 5 10.93 -5.92 8.81
C ASN A 5 9.97 -5.18 9.76
N LEU A 6 10.51 -4.40 10.70
CA LEU A 6 9.70 -3.61 11.63
C LEU A 6 8.87 -2.53 10.94
N LEU A 7 9.47 -1.78 10.00
CA LEU A 7 8.73 -0.76 9.24
C LEU A 7 7.62 -1.38 8.38
N SER A 8 7.89 -2.54 7.78
CA SER A 8 6.90 -3.29 7.01
C SER A 8 5.72 -3.76 7.88
N GLU A 9 6.00 -4.26 9.09
CA GLU A 9 4.97 -4.68 10.04
C GLU A 9 4.14 -3.50 10.57
N LEU A 10 4.79 -2.38 10.90
CA LEU A 10 4.10 -1.17 11.35
C LEU A 10 3.20 -0.59 10.25
N PHE A 11 3.69 -0.57 9.00
CA PHE A 11 2.91 -0.14 7.86
C PHE A 11 1.69 -1.05 7.65
N ARG A 12 1.89 -2.37 7.66
CA ARG A 12 0.79 -3.34 7.54
C ARG A 12 -0.28 -3.13 8.62
N LYS A 13 0.12 -3.03 9.90
CA LYS A 13 -0.81 -2.76 11.00
C LYS A 13 -1.58 -1.45 10.81
N ARG A 14 -0.93 -0.41 10.28
CA ARG A 14 -1.57 0.87 10.01
C ARG A 14 -2.59 0.76 8.87
N ILE A 15 -2.28 0.03 7.80
CA ILE A 15 -3.21 -0.23 6.70
C ILE A 15 -4.39 -1.06 7.17
N GLU A 16 -4.19 -2.12 7.95
CA GLU A 16 -5.28 -2.95 8.48
C GLU A 16 -6.24 -2.11 9.34
N LYS A 17 -5.71 -1.23 10.20
CA LYS A 17 -6.54 -0.32 11.00
C LYS A 17 -7.32 0.68 10.14
N LEU A 18 -6.65 1.33 9.19
CA LEU A 18 -7.30 2.28 8.27
C LEU A 18 -8.34 1.60 7.38
N ALA A 19 -8.10 0.36 7.00
CA ALA A 19 -9.01 -0.42 6.19
C ALA A 19 -10.30 -0.76 6.92
N ILE A 20 -10.22 -1.06 8.22
CA ILE A 20 -11.40 -1.21 9.07
C ILE A 20 -12.13 0.14 9.20
N GLU A 21 -11.40 1.23 9.48
CA GLU A 21 -11.99 2.57 9.66
C GLU A 21 -12.66 3.12 8.38
N LYS A 22 -12.19 2.72 7.20
CA LYS A 22 -12.69 3.19 5.90
C LYS A 22 -13.56 2.19 5.17
N HIS A 23 -13.85 1.03 5.78
CA HIS A 23 -14.59 -0.07 5.15
C HIS A 23 -13.98 -0.51 3.81
N LEU A 24 -12.65 -0.51 3.73
CA LEU A 24 -11.94 -1.01 2.57
C LEU A 24 -12.18 -2.52 2.44
N THR A 25 -12.54 -2.93 1.23
CA THR A 25 -12.63 -4.33 0.81
C THR A 25 -11.26 -4.99 0.86
N ASP A 26 -11.23 -6.32 0.92
CA ASP A 26 -9.97 -7.06 0.91
C ASP A 26 -9.20 -6.86 -0.39
N ALA A 27 -9.89 -6.65 -1.51
CA ALA A 27 -9.28 -6.30 -2.80
C ALA A 27 -8.54 -4.96 -2.75
N GLU A 28 -9.14 -3.93 -2.15
CA GLU A 28 -8.49 -2.62 -2.01
C GLU A 28 -7.29 -2.70 -1.04
N LYS A 29 -7.37 -3.50 0.02
CA LYS A 29 -6.23 -3.74 0.93
C LYS A 29 -5.06 -4.40 0.21
N GLU A 30 -5.34 -5.45 -0.57
CA GLU A 30 -4.31 -6.14 -1.35
C GLU A 30 -3.66 -5.21 -2.37
N ARG A 31 -4.46 -4.37 -3.04
CA ARG A 31 -3.97 -3.34 -3.97
C ARG A 31 -3.01 -2.37 -3.29
N ILE A 32 -3.38 -1.86 -2.11
CA ILE A 32 -2.53 -0.94 -1.33
C ILE A 32 -1.21 -1.59 -0.91
N ILE A 33 -1.25 -2.84 -0.44
CA ILE A 33 -0.05 -3.57 -0.02
C ILE A 33 0.87 -3.86 -1.21
N ARG A 34 0.31 -4.18 -2.38
CA ARG A 34 1.07 -4.44 -3.61
C ARG A 34 1.80 -3.18 -4.09
N VAL A 35 1.08 -2.08 -4.24
CA VAL A 35 1.65 -0.78 -4.65
C VAL A 35 2.73 -0.32 -3.67
N PHE A 36 2.53 -0.54 -2.37
CA PHE A 36 3.55 -0.21 -1.38
C PHE A 36 4.84 -1.04 -1.55
N LYS A 37 4.73 -2.34 -1.83
CA LYS A 37 5.91 -3.19 -2.11
C LYS A 37 6.64 -2.74 -3.38
N GLU A 38 5.91 -2.36 -4.42
CA GLU A 38 6.47 -1.80 -5.64
C GLU A 38 7.20 -0.47 -5.36
N ALA A 39 6.60 0.42 -4.57
CA ALA A 39 7.23 1.68 -4.17
C ALA A 39 8.49 1.47 -3.32
N MET A 40 8.49 0.48 -2.42
CA MET A 40 9.65 0.16 -1.60
C MET A 40 10.82 -0.42 -2.41
N THR A 41 10.52 -1.08 -3.53
CA THR A 41 11.55 -1.65 -4.43
C THR A 41 11.99 -0.65 -5.51
N ASN A 42 11.20 0.38 -5.79
CA ASN A 42 11.48 1.40 -6.78
C ASN A 42 11.78 2.77 -6.14
N ARG A 43 13.08 3.11 -6.00
CA ARG A 43 13.55 4.39 -5.45
C ARG A 43 13.09 5.65 -6.21
N PHE A 44 12.58 5.52 -7.43
CA PHE A 44 12.12 6.63 -8.25
C PHE A 44 10.61 6.79 -8.25
N MET A 45 9.91 5.93 -7.52
CA MET A 45 8.46 5.97 -7.48
C MET A 45 7.99 7.13 -6.62
N ASP A 46 7.34 8.11 -7.24
CA ASP A 46 6.83 9.29 -6.54
C ASP A 46 5.42 9.05 -5.98
N ALA A 47 4.98 9.94 -5.08
CA ALA A 47 3.65 9.86 -4.47
C ALA A 47 2.49 9.97 -5.49
N HIS A 48 2.68 10.70 -6.58
CA HIS A 48 1.70 10.82 -7.66
C HIS A 48 1.55 9.50 -8.44
N GLN A 49 2.65 8.81 -8.72
CA GLN A 49 2.65 7.48 -9.34
C GLN A 49 2.00 6.42 -8.45
N ILE A 50 2.26 6.49 -7.13
CA ILE A 50 1.59 5.64 -6.13
C ILE A 50 0.07 5.88 -6.16
N CYS A 51 -0.37 7.14 -6.08
CA CYS A 51 -1.79 7.48 -6.11
C CYS A 51 -2.46 7.08 -7.44
N GLN A 52 -1.75 7.21 -8.56
CA GLN A 52 -2.25 6.78 -9.86
C GLN A 52 -2.46 5.26 -9.90
N GLN A 53 -1.49 4.45 -9.47
CA GLN A 53 -1.64 2.99 -9.42
C GLN A 53 -2.78 2.54 -8.49
N LEU A 54 -2.98 3.25 -7.37
CA LEU A 54 -4.08 2.97 -6.45
C LEU A 54 -5.46 3.25 -7.07
N GLY A 55 -5.58 4.32 -7.88
CA GLY A 55 -6.87 4.74 -8.48
C GLY A 55 -7.17 4.20 -9.88
N SER A 56 -6.19 3.62 -10.59
CA SER A 56 -6.37 3.25 -12.02
C SER A 56 -6.98 1.86 -12.24
N GLU A 57 -7.12 1.02 -11.22
CA GLU A 57 -7.71 -0.32 -11.38
C GLU A 57 -9.24 -0.35 -11.23
N ASP A 58 -9.93 0.80 -11.16
CA ASP A 58 -11.40 0.89 -11.11
C ASP A 58 -12.05 1.23 -12.46
N THR A 59 -11.29 1.24 -13.56
CA THR A 59 -11.76 1.61 -14.91
C THR A 59 -11.71 0.49 -15.95
N VAL A 60 -11.91 -0.77 -15.57
CA VAL A 60 -12.16 -1.86 -16.54
C VAL A 60 -13.34 -2.72 -16.11
#